data_AF-F4L1H2-F1
#
_entry.id   AF-F4L1H2-F1
#
_cell.length_a   1.000
_cell.length_b   1.000
_cell.length_c   1.000
_cell.angle_alpha   90.00
_cell.angle_beta   90.00
_cell.angle_gamma   90.00
#
_symmetry.space_group_name_H-M   'P 1'
#
loop_
_entity.id
_entity.type
_entity.pdbx_description
1 polymer ?
#
loop_
_entity_poly.entity_id
_entity_poly.type
_entity_poly.pdbx_seq_one_letter_code
_entity_poly.pdbx_strand_id
1 'polypeptide(L)'
;MQKVSFLQKFTACFVASFVLTAIFLVLGRSLPGIIPELVFGLVGLSLSIGLIYPFVWQRKEKNRPEPSLIELAFWQSVIRYGLAFNISIFGFKKIFGQQFIVPYFMYDEKLGSLSGEWLTWHYFGFSYPFGLIVASFQIIGSILLLFRQTRLMGVMLLLPVILNILFINLFYGLNAGATLQSILLSIGLIYLLLIDYQRLVAFFLQSKDHLPGLNWGGPEVKNSIRLLMIIVPFLITFNYYYQEDRPKNIRGTYAVQAQQEAASGSKDPLLTKIYFDRYGNCTFLYADAKKQDGKYVYKGDTNELKVVFNSTEESKDTLLAKVTPLAQNNQLKIRGTIGSSQIELNLSKLK
;
A
#
# COMPACT_ATOMS: atom_id res chain seq x y z
N MET A 1 21.83 -34.29 -23.63
CA MET A 1 22.16 -33.40 -22.50
C MET A 1 21.49 -32.06 -22.71
N GLN A 2 20.74 -31.55 -21.72
CA GLN A 2 20.06 -30.26 -21.83
C GLN A 2 21.10 -29.14 -21.83
N LYS A 3 21.24 -28.41 -22.95
CA LYS A 3 22.23 -27.35 -23.12
C LYS A 3 21.74 -26.08 -22.44
N VAL A 4 22.55 -25.48 -21.57
CA VAL A 4 22.22 -24.21 -20.90
C VAL A 4 22.39 -23.07 -21.89
N SER A 5 21.34 -22.29 -22.12
CA SER A 5 21.40 -21.18 -23.07
C SER A 5 22.26 -20.03 -22.53
N PHE A 6 22.88 -19.25 -23.41
CA PHE A 6 23.67 -18.08 -22.97
C PHE A 6 22.83 -17.10 -22.13
N LEU A 7 21.56 -16.91 -22.48
CA LEU A 7 20.64 -16.09 -21.71
C LEU A 7 20.46 -16.61 -20.28
N GLN A 8 20.34 -17.93 -20.08
CA GLN A 8 20.26 -18.53 -18.74
C GLN A 8 21.54 -18.30 -17.93
N LYS A 9 22.71 -18.41 -18.58
CA LYS A 9 24.01 -18.14 -17.93
C LYS A 9 24.11 -16.69 -17.48
N PHE A 10 23.81 -15.77 -18.39
CA PHE A 10 23.86 -14.34 -18.14
C PHE A 10 22.90 -13.92 -17.03
N THR A 11 21.63 -14.32 -17.14
CA THR A 11 20.61 -14.00 -16.13
C THR A 11 20.94 -14.59 -14.76
N ALA A 12 21.45 -15.82 -14.68
CA ALA A 12 21.86 -16.43 -13.41
C ALA A 12 23.01 -15.65 -12.74
N CYS A 13 24.07 -15.31 -13.48
CA CYS A 13 25.20 -14.58 -12.91
C CYS A 13 24.82 -13.14 -12.54
N PHE A 14 24.01 -12.48 -13.36
CA PHE A 14 23.58 -11.10 -13.15
C PHE A 14 22.61 -10.96 -11.97
N VAL A 15 21.66 -11.88 -11.81
CA VAL A 15 20.78 -11.90 -10.63
C VAL A 15 21.57 -12.26 -9.37
N ALA A 16 22.54 -13.18 -9.47
CA ALA A 16 23.40 -13.50 -8.34
C ALA A 16 24.23 -12.30 -7.87
N SER A 17 24.77 -11.48 -8.78
CA SER A 17 25.51 -10.28 -8.41
C SER A 17 24.63 -9.22 -7.72
N PHE A 18 23.36 -9.10 -8.10
CA PHE A 18 22.38 -8.27 -7.40
C PHE A 18 22.10 -8.75 -5.98
N VAL A 19 21.94 -10.07 -5.79
CA VAL A 19 21.77 -10.65 -4.45
C VAL A 19 23.01 -10.46 -3.59
N LEU A 20 24.21 -10.63 -4.16
CA LEU A 20 25.47 -10.35 -3.45
C LEU A 20 25.63 -8.87 -3.09
N THR A 21 25.28 -7.97 -4.02
CA THR A 21 25.22 -6.52 -3.77
C THR A 21 24.32 -6.22 -2.58
N ALA A 22 23.12 -6.80 -2.53
CA ALA A 22 22.21 -6.70 -1.40
C ALA A 22 22.88 -7.15 -0.09
N ILE A 23 23.54 -8.32 -0.08
CA ILE A 23 24.28 -8.82 1.10
C ILE A 23 25.30 -7.79 1.58
N PHE A 24 26.18 -7.34 0.69
CA PHE A 24 27.27 -6.43 1.08
C PHE A 24 26.75 -5.10 1.63
N LEU A 25 25.71 -4.53 1.02
CA LEU A 25 25.09 -3.31 1.51
C LEU A 25 24.44 -3.49 2.89
N VAL A 26 23.77 -4.63 3.13
CA VAL A 26 23.17 -4.93 4.45
C VAL A 26 24.23 -5.17 5.51
N LEU A 27 25.31 -5.88 5.18
CA LEU A 27 26.41 -6.13 6.09
C LEU A 27 27.15 -4.84 6.44
N GLY A 28 27.49 -4.01 5.44
CA GLY A 28 28.13 -2.72 5.65
C GLY A 28 27.33 -1.77 6.53
N ARG A 29 25.99 -1.83 6.47
CA ARG A 29 25.10 -1.05 7.35
C ARG A 29 24.94 -1.65 8.75
N SER A 30 25.05 -2.97 8.89
CA SER A 30 24.66 -3.68 10.13
C SER A 30 25.85 -4.04 11.02
N LEU A 31 27.06 -4.14 10.47
CA LEU A 31 28.26 -4.50 11.21
C LEU A 31 29.09 -3.24 11.53
N PRO A 32 29.43 -3.02 12.81
CA PRO A 32 30.27 -1.88 13.18
C PRO A 32 31.70 -2.04 12.65
N GLY A 33 32.33 -0.94 12.27
CA GLY A 33 33.74 -0.90 11.88
C GLY A 33 34.06 -1.34 10.44
N ILE A 34 33.05 -1.67 9.62
CA ILE A 34 33.28 -1.91 8.19
C ILE A 34 33.44 -0.57 7.45
N ILE A 35 34.58 -0.39 6.79
CA ILE A 35 34.84 0.81 5.98
C ILE A 35 33.98 0.81 4.69
N PRO A 36 33.35 1.95 4.32
CA PRO A 36 32.49 2.03 3.15
C PRO A 36 33.18 1.63 1.84
N GLU A 37 34.46 1.97 1.67
CA GLU A 37 35.24 1.69 0.46
C GLU A 37 35.35 0.20 0.19
N LEU A 38 35.49 -0.62 1.25
CA LEU A 38 35.50 -2.07 1.14
C LEU A 38 34.14 -2.59 0.65
N VAL A 39 33.04 -2.08 1.22
CA VAL A 39 31.68 -2.48 0.84
C VAL A 39 31.42 -2.16 -0.63
N PHE A 40 31.71 -0.93 -1.06
CA PHE A 40 31.52 -0.51 -2.45
C PHE A 40 32.49 -1.23 -3.41
N GLY A 41 33.70 -1.54 -2.97
CA GLY A 41 34.65 -2.38 -3.71
C GLY A 41 34.10 -3.79 -3.95
N LEU A 42 33.55 -4.43 -2.92
CA LEU A 42 32.91 -5.75 -3.03
C LEU A 42 31.66 -5.72 -3.92
N VAL A 43 30.85 -4.67 -3.82
CA VAL A 43 29.70 -4.44 -4.71
C VAL A 43 30.17 -4.36 -6.16
N GLY A 44 31.16 -3.49 -6.46
CA GLY A 44 31.72 -3.32 -7.80
C GLY A 44 32.31 -4.61 -8.36
N LEU A 45 33.01 -5.39 -7.52
CA LEU A 45 33.54 -6.70 -7.89
C LEU A 45 32.42 -7.68 -8.23
N SER A 46 31.38 -7.76 -7.40
CA SER A 46 30.27 -8.68 -7.63
C SER A 46 29.51 -8.38 -8.93
N LEU A 47 29.25 -7.11 -9.21
CA LEU A 47 28.59 -6.67 -10.45
C LEU A 47 29.47 -6.97 -11.67
N SER A 48 30.78 -6.72 -11.57
CA SER A 48 31.74 -7.06 -12.63
C SER A 48 31.75 -8.56 -12.93
N ILE A 49 31.74 -9.41 -11.89
CA ILE A 49 31.65 -10.87 -12.05
C ILE A 49 30.34 -11.25 -12.75
N GLY A 50 29.21 -10.66 -12.34
CA GLY A 50 27.90 -10.90 -12.95
C GLY A 50 27.85 -10.60 -14.46
N LEU A 51 28.63 -9.60 -14.92
CA LEU A 51 28.72 -9.22 -16.32
C LEU A 51 29.74 -10.05 -17.11
N ILE A 52 30.90 -10.34 -16.53
CA ILE A 52 32.05 -10.93 -17.25
C ILE A 52 32.00 -12.47 -17.23
N TYR A 53 31.63 -13.09 -16.10
CA TYR A 53 31.68 -14.54 -15.93
C TYR A 53 30.83 -15.34 -16.94
N PRO A 54 29.63 -14.88 -17.38
CA PRO A 54 28.85 -15.58 -18.40
C PRO A 54 29.64 -15.89 -19.69
N PHE A 55 30.52 -14.97 -20.11
CA PHE A 55 31.37 -15.15 -21.29
C PHE A 55 32.48 -16.17 -21.04
N VAL A 56 33.08 -16.14 -19.85
CA VAL A 56 34.07 -17.14 -19.42
C VAL A 56 33.43 -18.53 -19.38
N TRP A 57 32.24 -18.64 -18.80
CA TRP A 57 31.47 -19.88 -18.76
C TRP A 57 31.10 -20.36 -20.17
N GLN A 58 30.66 -19.47 -21.07
CA GLN A 58 30.39 -19.83 -22.48
C GLN A 58 31.63 -20.42 -23.18
N ARG A 59 32.81 -19.83 -22.95
CA ARG A 59 34.07 -20.34 -23.52
C ARG A 59 34.50 -21.67 -22.91
N LYS A 60 34.36 -21.84 -21.59
CA LYS A 60 34.65 -23.10 -20.89
C LYS A 60 33.75 -24.24 -21.36
N GLU A 61 32.45 -23.99 -21.55
CA GLU A 61 31.50 -25.02 -22.02
C GLU A 61 31.87 -25.55 -23.41
N LYS A 62 32.39 -24.69 -24.30
CA LYS A 62 32.87 -25.11 -25.63
C LYS A 62 34.01 -26.14 -25.54
N ASN A 63 34.83 -26.05 -24.50
CA ASN A 63 35.97 -26.95 -24.29
C ASN A 63 35.63 -28.15 -23.39
N ARG A 64 34.64 -28.02 -22.50
CA ARG A 64 34.15 -29.08 -21.58
C ARG A 64 32.64 -28.89 -21.35
N PRO A 65 31.75 -29.63 -22.05
CA PRO A 65 30.30 -29.41 -21.98
C PRO A 65 29.63 -29.97 -20.71
N GLU A 66 30.20 -31.00 -20.08
CA GLU A 66 29.57 -31.71 -18.95
C GLU A 66 29.34 -30.89 -17.64
N PRO A 67 30.12 -29.85 -17.26
CA PRO A 67 29.91 -29.12 -16.00
C PRO A 67 28.80 -28.04 -16.03
N SER A 68 28.18 -27.76 -17.18
CA SER A 68 27.36 -26.54 -17.34
C SER A 68 26.11 -26.51 -16.43
N LEU A 69 25.46 -27.65 -16.22
CA LEU A 69 24.31 -27.74 -15.30
C LEU A 69 24.72 -27.55 -13.83
N ILE A 70 25.93 -27.98 -13.46
CA ILE A 70 26.46 -27.83 -12.11
C ILE A 70 26.77 -26.35 -11.85
N GLU A 71 27.38 -25.65 -12.80
CA GLU A 71 27.60 -24.19 -12.73
C GLU A 71 26.28 -23.43 -12.58
N LEU A 72 25.25 -23.78 -13.38
CA LEU A 72 23.93 -23.17 -13.24
C LEU A 72 23.33 -23.42 -11.84
N ALA A 73 23.44 -24.65 -11.34
CA ALA A 73 22.96 -25.01 -10.01
C ALA A 73 23.71 -24.27 -8.89
N PHE A 74 25.00 -24.00 -9.08
CA PHE A 74 25.81 -23.18 -8.18
C PHE A 74 25.27 -21.75 -8.11
N TRP A 75 25.14 -21.07 -9.25
CA TRP A 75 24.62 -19.69 -9.30
C TRP A 75 23.20 -19.57 -8.75
N GLN A 76 22.31 -20.52 -9.07
CA GLN A 76 20.98 -20.57 -8.47
C GLN A 76 21.02 -20.79 -6.95
N SER A 77 22.01 -21.53 -6.44
CA SER A 77 22.19 -21.72 -5.01
C SER A 77 22.69 -20.44 -4.32
N VAL A 78 23.60 -19.69 -4.95
CA VAL A 78 24.04 -18.36 -4.48
C VAL A 78 22.86 -17.41 -4.34
N ILE A 79 22.00 -17.33 -5.38
CA ILE A 79 20.77 -16.52 -5.34
C ILE A 79 19.87 -16.96 -4.18
N ARG A 80 19.58 -18.26 -4.10
CA ARG A 80 18.64 -18.82 -3.12
C ARG A 80 19.10 -18.61 -1.67
N TYR A 81 20.35 -18.95 -1.37
CA TYR A 81 20.90 -18.78 -0.03
C TYR A 81 21.11 -17.30 0.31
N GLY A 82 21.52 -16.48 -0.66
CA GLY A 82 21.67 -15.05 -0.46
C GLY A 82 20.34 -14.33 -0.21
N LEU A 83 19.27 -14.71 -0.90
CA LEU A 83 17.92 -14.22 -0.63
C LEU A 83 17.44 -14.62 0.77
N ALA A 84 17.60 -15.90 1.13
CA ALA A 84 17.23 -16.40 2.45
C ALA A 84 17.95 -15.62 3.56
N PHE A 85 19.25 -15.38 3.39
CA PHE A 85 20.07 -14.58 4.31
C PHE A 85 19.59 -13.13 4.42
N ASN A 86 19.47 -12.40 3.32
CA ASN A 86 19.03 -11.00 3.36
C ASN A 86 17.63 -10.85 3.99
N ILE A 87 16.67 -11.64 3.52
CA ILE A 87 15.28 -11.53 3.97
C ILE A 87 15.15 -11.90 5.45
N SER A 88 15.90 -12.92 5.90
CA SER A 88 15.90 -13.30 7.32
C SER A 88 16.49 -12.21 8.21
N ILE A 89 17.56 -11.51 7.79
CA ILE A 89 18.07 -10.33 8.52
C ILE A 89 16.96 -9.31 8.73
N PHE A 90 16.20 -8.96 7.69
CA PHE A 90 15.10 -7.99 7.83
C PHE A 90 13.93 -8.51 8.70
N GLY A 91 13.69 -9.82 8.71
CA GLY A 91 12.73 -10.46 9.62
C GLY A 91 13.19 -10.35 11.07
N PHE A 92 14.42 -10.78 11.37
CA PHE A 92 14.99 -10.68 12.72
C PHE A 92 15.08 -9.25 13.23
N LYS A 93 15.43 -8.28 12.37
CA LYS A 93 15.41 -6.86 12.73
C LYS A 93 14.04 -6.39 13.21
N LYS A 94 12.94 -6.91 12.66
CA LYS A 94 11.58 -6.59 13.15
C LYS A 94 11.29 -7.21 14.50
N ILE A 95 11.70 -8.47 14.71
CA ILE A 95 11.54 -9.16 16.00
C ILE A 95 12.26 -8.40 17.11
N PHE A 96 13.52 -8.01 16.87
CA PHE A 96 14.35 -7.31 17.85
C PHE A 96 14.07 -5.79 17.94
N GLY A 97 12.99 -5.29 17.33
CA GLY A 97 12.62 -3.88 17.42
C GLY A 97 13.60 -2.92 16.74
N GLN A 98 14.44 -3.39 15.81
CA GLN A 98 15.39 -2.60 15.02
C GLN A 98 14.78 -2.02 13.74
N GLN A 99 13.46 -2.12 13.59
CA GLN A 99 12.67 -1.59 12.47
C GLN A 99 11.43 -0.92 13.03
N PHE A 100 10.91 0.05 12.29
CA PHE A 100 9.74 0.86 12.69
C PHE A 100 9.99 1.72 13.95
N ILE A 101 11.25 2.14 14.15
CA ILE A 101 11.65 3.01 15.27
C ILE A 101 11.46 4.47 14.87
N VAL A 102 10.48 5.12 15.49
CA VAL A 102 10.26 6.55 15.31
C VAL A 102 11.02 7.33 16.41
N PRO A 103 11.83 8.35 16.07
CA PRO A 103 12.43 9.26 17.05
C PRO A 103 11.37 9.99 17.87
N TYR A 104 11.62 10.20 19.17
CA TYR A 104 10.62 10.78 20.08
C TYR A 104 10.06 12.14 19.63
N PHE A 105 10.88 13.02 19.05
CA PHE A 105 10.42 14.33 18.56
C PHE A 105 9.41 14.24 17.41
N MET A 106 9.38 13.14 16.65
CA MET A 106 8.42 12.95 15.56
C MET A 106 7.00 12.65 16.08
N TYR A 107 6.83 12.30 17.35
CA TYR A 107 5.51 12.12 17.96
C TYR A 107 4.82 13.44 18.30
N ASP A 108 5.58 14.53 18.41
CA ASP A 108 5.04 15.88 18.65
C ASP A 108 4.54 16.53 17.34
N GLU A 109 4.95 15.99 16.19
CA GLU A 109 4.53 16.45 14.88
C GLU A 109 3.07 16.09 14.58
N LYS A 110 2.38 16.99 13.87
CA LYS A 110 1.01 16.71 13.44
C LYS A 110 1.03 15.61 12.38
N LEU A 111 0.04 14.71 12.43
CA LEU A 111 -0.01 13.58 11.48
C LEU A 111 0.00 14.03 9.99
N GLY A 112 -0.56 15.20 9.70
CA GLY A 112 -0.54 15.80 8.36
C GLY A 112 0.78 16.48 7.95
N SER A 113 1.72 16.71 8.86
CA SER A 113 3.07 17.23 8.55
C SER A 113 4.12 16.13 8.39
N LEU A 114 3.81 14.88 8.76
CA LEU A 114 4.73 13.75 8.63
C LEU A 114 5.03 13.42 7.16
N SER A 115 6.29 13.09 6.87
CA SER A 115 6.67 12.49 5.58
C SER A 115 6.08 11.09 5.44
N GLY A 116 6.00 10.57 4.20
CA GLY A 116 5.51 9.21 3.96
C GLY A 116 6.31 8.13 4.69
N GLU A 117 7.63 8.29 4.82
CA GLU A 117 8.49 7.40 5.63
C GLU A 117 8.08 7.39 7.10
N TRP A 118 7.97 8.56 7.73
CA TRP A 118 7.63 8.64 9.15
C TRP A 118 6.19 8.24 9.46
N LEU A 119 5.26 8.53 8.55
CA LEU A 119 3.89 8.05 8.65
C LEU A 119 3.83 6.53 8.59
N THR A 120 4.56 5.93 7.66
CA THR A 120 4.66 4.47 7.51
C THR A 120 5.28 3.84 8.76
N TRP A 121 6.37 4.41 9.27
CA TRP A 121 7.05 3.88 10.45
C TRP A 121 6.20 4.02 11.71
N HIS A 122 5.46 5.12 11.88
CA HIS A 122 4.46 5.23 12.95
C HIS A 122 3.38 4.15 12.84
N TYR A 123 2.81 3.95 11.65
CA TYR A 123 1.75 2.97 11.43
C TYR A 123 2.20 1.54 11.76
N PHE A 124 3.33 1.11 11.21
CA PHE A 124 3.86 -0.24 11.47
C PHE A 124 4.43 -0.38 12.89
N GLY A 125 4.97 0.70 13.46
CA GLY A 125 5.49 0.74 14.84
C GLY A 125 4.40 0.67 15.90
N PHE A 126 3.19 1.15 15.60
CA PHE A 126 2.04 1.10 16.52
C PHE A 126 1.65 -0.34 16.90
N SER A 127 1.76 -1.30 15.96
CA SER A 127 1.36 -2.70 16.19
C SER A 127 2.53 -3.67 16.09
N TYR A 128 3.20 -3.90 17.24
CA TYR A 128 4.24 -4.91 17.34
C TYR A 128 3.78 -6.33 16.90
N PRO A 129 2.57 -6.81 17.27
CA PRO A 129 2.09 -8.12 16.80
C PRO A 129 2.00 -8.23 15.28
N PHE A 130 1.62 -7.14 14.59
CA PHE A 130 1.60 -7.13 13.13
C PHE A 130 3.01 -7.21 12.55
N GLY A 131 3.96 -6.47 13.13
CA GLY A 131 5.39 -6.56 12.79
C GLY A 131 5.95 -7.98 12.93
N LEU A 132 5.55 -8.71 13.99
CA LEU A 132 5.92 -10.11 14.21
C LEU A 132 5.35 -11.06 13.15
N ILE A 133 4.12 -10.86 12.70
CA ILE A 133 3.52 -11.67 11.63
C ILE A 133 4.32 -11.50 10.33
N VAL A 134 4.61 -10.25 9.94
CA VAL A 134 5.43 -9.96 8.76
C VAL A 134 6.82 -10.59 8.89
N ALA A 135 7.46 -10.46 10.05
CA ALA A 135 8.76 -11.08 10.33
C ALA A 135 8.72 -12.60 10.23
N SER A 136 7.64 -13.22 10.72
CA SER A 136 7.45 -14.67 10.68
C SER A 136 7.35 -15.18 9.24
N PHE A 137 6.60 -14.50 8.37
CA PHE A 137 6.56 -14.85 6.95
C PHE A 137 7.92 -14.70 6.27
N GLN A 138 8.69 -13.66 6.61
CA GLN A 138 10.06 -13.48 6.11
C GLN A 138 10.97 -14.63 6.55
N ILE A 139 10.95 -15.01 7.83
CA ILE A 139 11.84 -16.05 8.38
C ILE A 139 11.43 -17.44 7.89
N ILE A 140 10.14 -17.79 7.97
CA ILE A 140 9.63 -19.08 7.48
C ILE A 140 9.92 -19.21 5.99
N GLY A 141 9.63 -18.17 5.21
CA GLY A 141 9.92 -18.16 3.78
C GLY A 141 11.41 -18.34 3.48
N SER A 142 12.29 -17.67 4.24
CA SER A 142 13.74 -17.84 4.12
C SER A 142 14.18 -19.27 4.44
N ILE A 143 13.64 -19.90 5.49
CA ILE A 143 13.92 -21.29 5.84
C ILE A 143 13.48 -22.22 4.71
N LEU A 144 12.29 -22.02 4.16
CA LEU A 144 11.78 -22.81 3.03
C LEU A 144 12.65 -22.70 1.78
N LEU A 145 13.30 -21.55 1.54
CA LEU A 145 14.26 -21.39 0.45
C LEU A 145 15.51 -22.27 0.62
N LEU A 146 15.94 -22.58 1.86
CA LEU A 146 17.15 -23.37 2.10
C LEU A 146 17.03 -24.81 1.59
N PHE A 147 15.84 -25.40 1.62
CA PHE A 147 15.61 -26.76 1.15
C PHE A 147 15.14 -26.81 -0.29
N ARG A 148 15.72 -27.71 -1.09
CA ARG A 148 15.42 -27.82 -2.53
C ARG A 148 13.95 -28.19 -2.78
N GLN A 149 13.36 -28.97 -1.89
CA GLN A 149 11.98 -29.47 -2.02
C GLN A 149 10.94 -28.37 -1.74
N THR A 150 11.22 -27.47 -0.79
CA THR A 150 10.28 -26.41 -0.38
C THR A 150 10.56 -25.06 -1.05
N ARG A 151 11.55 -24.97 -1.94
CA ARG A 151 11.95 -23.72 -2.60
C ARG A 151 10.76 -22.95 -3.17
N LEU A 152 9.91 -23.62 -3.95
CA LEU A 152 8.79 -22.97 -4.62
C LEU A 152 7.78 -22.39 -3.61
N MET A 153 7.52 -23.11 -2.52
CA MET A 153 6.68 -22.63 -1.42
C MET A 153 7.29 -21.39 -0.75
N GLY A 154 8.61 -21.40 -0.51
CA GLY A 154 9.34 -20.25 0.00
C GLY A 154 9.24 -19.03 -0.92
N VAL A 155 9.40 -19.22 -2.24
CA VAL A 155 9.23 -18.13 -3.22
C VAL A 155 7.80 -17.59 -3.20
N MET A 156 6.79 -18.46 -3.21
CA MET A 156 5.38 -18.06 -3.19
C MET A 156 4.97 -17.32 -1.92
N LEU A 157 5.58 -17.66 -0.78
CA LEU A 157 5.36 -16.95 0.47
C LEU A 157 6.06 -15.59 0.50
N LEU A 158 7.33 -15.55 0.07
CA LEU A 158 8.17 -14.35 0.18
C LEU A 158 7.88 -13.29 -0.88
N LEU A 159 7.60 -13.70 -2.12
CA LEU A 159 7.42 -12.75 -3.22
C LEU A 159 6.32 -11.71 -2.95
N PRO A 160 5.09 -12.06 -2.53
CA PRO A 160 4.08 -11.05 -2.22
C PRO A 160 4.48 -10.16 -1.03
N VAL A 161 5.17 -10.70 -0.03
CA VAL A 161 5.66 -9.93 1.13
C VAL A 161 6.71 -8.90 0.71
N ILE A 162 7.71 -9.32 -0.07
CA ILE A 162 8.78 -8.42 -0.52
C ILE A 162 8.27 -7.40 -1.55
N LEU A 163 7.35 -7.78 -2.45
CA LEU A 163 6.71 -6.84 -3.38
C LEU A 163 5.85 -5.81 -2.64
N ASN A 164 5.12 -6.21 -1.59
CA ASN A 164 4.38 -5.26 -0.77
C ASN A 164 5.33 -4.25 -0.09
N ILE A 165 6.45 -4.72 0.47
CA ILE A 165 7.49 -3.86 1.04
C ILE A 165 8.07 -2.92 -0.04
N LEU A 166 8.35 -3.43 -1.24
CA LEU A 166 8.83 -2.62 -2.36
C LEU A 166 7.84 -1.51 -2.72
N PHE A 167 6.56 -1.82 -2.84
CA PHE A 167 5.54 -0.84 -3.18
C PHE A 167 5.35 0.19 -2.08
N ILE A 168 5.40 -0.22 -0.81
CA ILE A 168 5.41 0.74 0.30
C ILE A 168 6.63 1.67 0.17
N ASN A 169 7.83 1.12 -0.06
CA ASN A 169 9.04 1.91 -0.20
C ASN A 169 8.94 2.95 -1.33
N LEU A 170 8.38 2.56 -2.48
CA LEU A 170 8.24 3.43 -3.66
C LEU A 170 7.16 4.49 -3.49
N PHE A 171 5.94 4.08 -3.10
CA PHE A 171 4.79 4.99 -3.06
C PHE A 171 4.78 5.91 -1.85
N TYR A 172 5.42 5.52 -0.75
CA TYR A 172 5.57 6.36 0.45
C TYR A 172 6.93 7.08 0.52
N GLY A 173 7.78 6.91 -0.50
CA GLY A 173 9.04 7.65 -0.61
C GLY A 173 10.02 7.37 0.55
N LEU A 174 10.22 6.10 0.87
CA LEU A 174 11.19 5.70 1.91
C LEU A 174 12.64 5.88 1.41
N ASN A 175 13.59 5.88 2.35
CA ASN A 175 15.01 5.99 2.05
C ASN A 175 15.49 5.08 0.90
N ALA A 176 16.36 5.62 0.05
CA ALA A 176 16.83 4.97 -1.17
C ALA A 176 17.49 3.60 -0.93
N GLY A 177 18.15 3.41 0.22
CA GLY A 177 18.78 2.14 0.58
C GLY A 177 17.77 1.02 0.80
N ALA A 178 16.66 1.28 1.50
CA ALA A 178 15.57 0.31 1.70
C ALA A 178 14.89 -0.02 0.37
N THR A 179 14.61 0.99 -0.45
CA THR A 179 14.03 0.83 -1.79
C THR A 179 14.92 -0.05 -2.67
N LEU A 180 16.21 0.27 -2.78
CA LEU A 180 17.17 -0.52 -3.55
C LEU A 180 17.21 -1.98 -3.07
N GLN A 181 17.27 -2.20 -1.75
CA GLN A 181 17.24 -3.55 -1.20
C GLN A 181 15.98 -4.33 -1.62
N SER A 182 14.80 -3.73 -1.45
CA SER A 182 13.55 -4.38 -1.85
C SER A 182 13.47 -4.67 -3.36
N ILE A 183 14.08 -3.84 -4.21
CA ILE A 183 14.19 -4.09 -5.66
C ILE A 183 15.07 -5.32 -5.93
N LEU A 184 16.29 -5.36 -5.38
CA LEU A 184 17.24 -6.46 -5.63
C LEU A 184 16.68 -7.81 -5.16
N LEU A 185 16.03 -7.84 -4.00
CA LEU A 185 15.40 -9.05 -3.47
C LEU A 185 14.19 -9.48 -4.31
N SER A 186 13.37 -8.53 -4.78
CA SER A 186 12.25 -8.82 -5.69
C SER A 186 12.73 -9.43 -7.00
N ILE A 187 13.79 -8.88 -7.61
CA ILE A 187 14.39 -9.43 -8.84
C ILE A 187 14.85 -10.88 -8.62
N GLY A 188 15.52 -11.16 -7.50
CA GLY A 188 15.95 -12.51 -7.16
C GLY A 188 14.79 -13.50 -6.97
N LEU A 189 13.73 -13.09 -6.27
CA LEU A 189 12.54 -13.94 -6.07
C LEU A 189 11.77 -14.18 -7.37
N ILE A 190 11.62 -13.15 -8.22
CA ILE A 190 11.00 -13.28 -9.55
C ILE A 190 11.81 -14.23 -10.42
N TYR A 191 13.15 -14.13 -10.41
CA TYR A 191 14.01 -15.06 -11.13
C TYR A 191 13.78 -16.51 -10.69
N LEU A 192 13.75 -16.78 -9.38
CA LEU A 192 13.47 -18.12 -8.86
C LEU A 192 12.06 -18.62 -9.24
N LEU A 193 11.05 -17.74 -9.24
CA LEU A 193 9.70 -18.06 -9.67
C LEU A 193 9.66 -18.46 -11.15
N LEU A 194 10.32 -17.69 -12.01
CA LEU A 194 10.35 -17.90 -13.46
C LEU A 194 11.04 -19.22 -13.83
N ILE A 195 12.02 -19.68 -13.06
CA ILE A 195 12.63 -21.02 -13.24
C ILE A 195 11.60 -22.14 -13.04
N ASP A 196 10.67 -21.97 -12.10
CA ASP A 196 9.61 -22.94 -11.80
C ASP A 196 8.31 -22.68 -12.58
N TYR A 197 8.29 -21.74 -13.54
CA TYR A 197 7.07 -21.32 -14.24
C TYR A 197 6.27 -22.48 -14.86
N GLN A 198 6.95 -23.43 -15.50
CA GLN A 198 6.27 -24.60 -16.08
C GLN A 198 5.56 -25.45 -15.02
N ARG A 199 6.15 -25.60 -13.83
CA ARG A 199 5.53 -26.34 -12.71
C ARG A 199 4.31 -25.59 -12.19
N LEU A 200 4.36 -24.26 -12.19
CA LEU A 200 3.23 -23.41 -11.79
C LEU A 200 2.07 -23.50 -12.77
N VAL A 201 2.35 -23.46 -14.08
CA VAL A 201 1.32 -23.65 -15.11
C VAL A 201 0.68 -25.03 -14.98
N ALA A 202 1.49 -26.08 -14.79
CA ALA A 202 0.97 -27.43 -14.58
C ALA A 202 0.10 -27.53 -13.32
N PHE A 203 0.53 -26.91 -12.21
CA PHE A 203 -0.21 -26.96 -10.95
C PHE A 203 -1.50 -26.14 -10.96
N PHE A 204 -1.47 -24.90 -11.44
CA PHE A 204 -2.62 -23.98 -11.36
C PHE A 204 -3.58 -24.07 -12.54
N LEU A 205 -3.07 -24.32 -13.76
CA LEU A 205 -3.87 -24.23 -14.98
C LEU A 205 -4.23 -25.60 -15.57
N GLN A 206 -3.49 -26.65 -15.21
CA GLN A 206 -3.72 -28.01 -15.71
C GLN A 206 -4.28 -28.96 -14.64
N SER A 207 -4.60 -28.44 -13.46
CA SER A 207 -5.32 -29.20 -12.44
C SER A 207 -6.68 -29.62 -12.97
N LYS A 208 -7.03 -30.89 -12.77
CA LYS A 208 -8.35 -31.44 -13.12
C LYS A 208 -9.23 -31.41 -11.89
N ASP A 209 -10.37 -30.73 -11.99
CA ASP A 209 -11.41 -30.81 -10.97
C ASP A 209 -12.05 -32.21 -11.00
N HIS A 210 -12.17 -32.83 -9.83
CA HIS A 210 -12.83 -34.13 -9.67
C HIS A 210 -14.34 -34.02 -9.46
N LEU A 211 -14.86 -32.79 -9.37
CA LEU A 211 -16.29 -32.54 -9.17
C LEU A 211 -17.04 -32.53 -10.50
N PRO A 212 -18.26 -33.10 -10.56
CA PRO A 212 -19.08 -33.02 -11.76
C PRO A 212 -19.42 -31.54 -12.05
N GLY A 213 -19.27 -31.14 -13.31
CA GLY A 213 -19.64 -29.80 -13.74
C GLY A 213 -21.15 -29.57 -13.58
N LEU A 214 -21.55 -28.45 -12.96
CA LEU A 214 -22.94 -28.03 -12.96
C LEU A 214 -23.39 -27.64 -14.39
N ASN A 215 -24.43 -28.32 -14.90
CA ASN A 215 -25.01 -28.06 -16.23
C ASN A 215 -25.99 -26.89 -16.20
N TRP A 216 -25.48 -25.67 -16.07
CA TRP A 216 -26.29 -24.44 -16.09
C TRP A 216 -26.33 -23.88 -17.51
N GLY A 217 -27.24 -24.38 -18.36
CA GLY A 217 -27.59 -23.73 -19.63
C GLY A 217 -26.46 -23.55 -20.65
N GLY A 218 -25.36 -24.29 -20.54
CA GLY A 218 -24.21 -24.19 -21.46
C GLY A 218 -23.14 -23.16 -21.05
N PRO A 219 -22.06 -23.02 -21.84
CA PRO A 219 -20.91 -22.17 -21.51
C PRO A 219 -21.24 -20.67 -21.49
N GLU A 220 -22.22 -20.23 -22.29
CA GLU A 220 -22.64 -18.83 -22.37
C GLU A 220 -23.27 -18.35 -21.07
N VAL A 221 -24.22 -19.11 -20.52
CA VAL A 221 -24.87 -18.80 -19.23
C VAL A 221 -23.83 -18.76 -18.11
N LYS A 222 -22.89 -19.72 -18.07
CA LYS A 222 -21.81 -19.75 -17.08
C LYS A 222 -20.91 -18.51 -17.15
N ASN A 223 -20.56 -18.07 -18.37
CA ASN A 223 -19.74 -16.87 -18.56
C ASN A 223 -20.52 -15.59 -18.23
N SER A 224 -21.82 -15.52 -18.53
CA SER A 224 -22.68 -14.42 -18.09
C SER A 224 -22.77 -14.32 -16.58
N ILE A 225 -22.93 -15.44 -15.86
CA ILE A 225 -22.91 -15.43 -14.38
C ILE A 225 -21.57 -14.91 -13.86
N ARG A 226 -20.43 -15.41 -14.39
CA ARG A 226 -19.09 -14.92 -14.00
C ARG A 226 -18.95 -13.42 -14.22
N LEU A 227 -19.43 -12.92 -15.36
CA LEU A 227 -19.41 -11.50 -15.68
C LEU A 227 -20.29 -10.69 -14.73
N LEU A 228 -21.51 -11.15 -14.46
CA LEU A 228 -22.45 -10.50 -13.54
C LEU A 228 -21.91 -10.42 -12.11
N MET A 229 -21.18 -11.44 -11.64
CA MET A 229 -20.55 -11.44 -10.31
C MET A 229 -19.47 -10.35 -10.16
N ILE A 230 -18.95 -9.81 -11.27
CA ILE A 230 -18.00 -8.69 -11.27
C ILE A 230 -18.73 -7.37 -11.58
N ILE A 231 -19.61 -7.36 -12.57
CA ILE A 231 -20.32 -6.16 -13.02
C ILE A 231 -21.29 -5.65 -11.95
N VAL A 232 -22.07 -6.52 -11.29
CA VAL A 232 -23.09 -6.07 -10.33
C VAL A 232 -22.47 -5.34 -9.13
N PRO A 233 -21.45 -5.89 -8.42
CA PRO A 233 -20.77 -5.15 -7.36
C PRO A 233 -20.12 -3.86 -7.84
N PHE A 234 -19.55 -3.86 -9.06
CA PHE A 234 -19.01 -2.66 -9.69
C PHE A 234 -20.10 -1.60 -9.88
N LEU A 235 -21.24 -1.94 -10.48
CA LEU A 235 -22.34 -1.01 -10.73
C LEU A 235 -22.93 -0.46 -9.43
N ILE A 236 -23.09 -1.29 -8.39
CA ILE A 236 -23.57 -0.84 -7.07
C ILE A 236 -22.59 0.20 -6.48
N THR A 237 -21.30 -0.12 -6.49
CA THR A 237 -20.26 0.75 -5.92
C THR A 237 -20.08 2.03 -6.75
N PHE A 238 -20.12 1.91 -8.08
CA PHE A 238 -20.00 3.04 -9.00
C PHE A 238 -21.21 3.96 -8.90
N ASN A 239 -22.43 3.41 -8.77
CA ASN A 239 -23.63 4.20 -8.56
C ASN A 239 -23.52 5.01 -7.25
N TYR A 240 -23.06 4.38 -6.16
CA TYR A 240 -22.82 5.07 -4.89
C TYR A 240 -21.76 6.18 -5.02
N TYR A 241 -20.65 5.91 -5.72
CA TYR A 241 -19.62 6.90 -6.03
C TYR A 241 -20.16 8.08 -6.85
N TYR A 242 -20.93 7.81 -7.91
CA TYR A 242 -21.50 8.83 -8.79
C TYR A 242 -22.53 9.71 -8.07
N GLN A 243 -23.32 9.13 -7.15
CA GLN A 243 -24.23 9.91 -6.32
C GLN A 243 -23.50 10.86 -5.36
N GLU A 244 -22.31 10.48 -4.89
CA GLU A 244 -21.51 11.25 -3.93
C GLU A 244 -20.71 12.40 -4.60
N ASP A 245 -20.06 12.14 -5.73
CA ASP A 245 -19.23 13.11 -6.45
C ASP A 245 -20.04 13.94 -7.49
N ARG A 246 -21.34 14.16 -7.26
CA ARG A 246 -22.17 15.02 -8.13
C ARG A 246 -21.51 16.39 -8.34
N PRO A 247 -21.51 16.92 -9.58
CA PRO A 247 -21.10 18.31 -9.81
C PRO A 247 -22.00 19.23 -8.96
N LYS A 248 -21.38 20.22 -8.29
CA LYS A 248 -22.00 21.12 -7.29
C LYS A 248 -22.23 20.50 -5.90
N ASN A 249 -21.29 19.73 -5.35
CA ASN A 249 -21.31 19.44 -3.91
C ASN A 249 -20.71 20.61 -3.09
N ILE A 250 -21.07 20.69 -1.80
CA ILE A 250 -20.54 21.66 -0.85
C ILE A 250 -19.46 21.05 0.05
N ARG A 251 -18.77 19.99 -0.44
CA ARG A 251 -17.80 19.24 0.36
C ARG A 251 -16.62 20.12 0.73
N GLY A 252 -16.17 20.02 1.97
CA GLY A 252 -14.97 20.71 2.45
C GLY A 252 -15.07 21.10 3.92
N THR A 253 -13.98 21.70 4.39
CA THR A 253 -13.95 22.35 5.70
C THR A 253 -14.26 23.83 5.51
N TYR A 254 -15.14 24.38 6.34
CA TYR A 254 -15.56 25.77 6.28
C TYR A 254 -15.36 26.44 7.63
N ALA A 255 -14.77 27.64 7.65
CA ALA A 255 -14.76 28.51 8.81
C ALA A 255 -16.00 29.42 8.79
N VAL A 256 -16.63 29.61 9.94
CA VAL A 256 -17.77 30.52 10.12
C VAL A 256 -17.24 31.94 10.35
N GLN A 257 -17.59 32.87 9.47
CA GLN A 257 -17.16 34.28 9.54
C GLN A 257 -18.17 35.17 10.25
N ALA A 258 -19.46 34.89 10.06
CA ALA A 258 -20.56 35.59 10.70
C ALA A 258 -21.72 34.64 10.93
N GLN A 259 -22.31 34.72 12.12
CA GLN A 259 -23.50 34.00 12.55
C GLN A 259 -24.52 35.04 13.01
N GLN A 260 -25.65 35.12 12.32
CA GLN A 260 -26.80 35.92 12.77
C GLN A 260 -27.91 34.95 13.18
N GLU A 261 -28.24 34.96 14.47
CA GLU A 261 -29.40 34.28 15.02
C GLU A 261 -30.50 35.29 15.31
N ALA A 262 -31.71 35.04 14.80
CA ALA A 262 -32.86 35.85 15.12
C ALA A 262 -33.38 35.48 16.52
N ALA A 263 -32.94 36.23 17.52
CA ALA A 263 -33.54 36.36 18.85
C ALA A 263 -33.82 35.06 19.64
N SER A 264 -32.84 34.64 20.43
CA SER A 264 -33.06 34.19 21.81
C SER A 264 -31.73 34.22 22.57
N GLY A 265 -31.74 34.71 23.80
CA GLY A 265 -30.57 34.82 24.67
C GLY A 265 -30.02 33.48 25.16
N SER A 266 -29.72 32.55 24.26
CA SER A 266 -29.04 31.30 24.61
C SER A 266 -27.54 31.56 24.78
N LYS A 267 -26.96 30.94 25.82
CA LYS A 267 -25.53 30.92 26.11
C LYS A 267 -24.82 29.84 25.29
N ASP A 268 -25.27 29.58 24.07
CA ASP A 268 -24.70 28.50 23.28
C ASP A 268 -23.31 28.92 22.75
N PRO A 269 -22.32 28.03 22.80
CA PRO A 269 -20.98 28.33 22.32
C PRO A 269 -21.03 28.69 20.83
N LEU A 270 -20.20 29.65 20.41
CA LEU A 270 -20.16 30.11 19.01
C LEU A 270 -19.70 28.98 18.08
N LEU A 271 -20.39 28.81 16.95
CA LEU A 271 -19.99 27.85 15.92
C LEU A 271 -18.75 28.37 15.19
N THR A 272 -17.70 27.55 15.11
CA THR A 272 -16.40 27.98 14.53
C THR A 272 -16.13 27.36 13.17
N LYS A 273 -16.42 26.06 13.01
CA LYS A 273 -16.17 25.33 11.77
C LYS A 273 -17.30 24.35 11.45
N ILE A 274 -17.49 24.15 10.15
CA ILE A 274 -18.41 23.15 9.61
C ILE A 274 -17.61 22.26 8.66
N TYR A 275 -17.76 20.97 8.84
CA TYR A 275 -17.19 19.95 7.98
C TYR A 275 -18.33 19.31 7.19
N PHE A 276 -18.27 19.39 5.87
CA PHE A 276 -19.10 18.61 4.97
C PHE A 276 -18.22 17.52 4.36
N ASP A 277 -18.37 16.30 4.85
CA ASP A 277 -17.56 15.14 4.55
C ASP A 277 -18.23 14.21 3.52
N ARG A 278 -17.49 13.19 3.09
CA ARG A 278 -18.04 12.14 2.22
C ARG A 278 -19.14 11.34 2.92
N TYR A 279 -20.00 10.78 2.10
CA TYR A 279 -21.14 9.95 2.46
C TYR A 279 -22.24 10.72 3.18
N GLY A 280 -22.35 12.01 2.86
CA GLY A 280 -23.32 12.92 3.48
C GLY A 280 -23.07 13.09 4.98
N ASN A 281 -21.86 12.93 5.49
CA ASN A 281 -21.57 13.20 6.90
C ASN A 281 -21.23 14.67 7.10
N CYS A 282 -21.65 15.26 8.22
CA CYS A 282 -21.20 16.59 8.59
C CYS A 282 -20.90 16.70 10.08
N THR A 283 -19.98 17.60 10.42
CA THR A 283 -19.63 17.91 11.82
C THR A 283 -19.66 19.42 12.02
N PHE A 284 -20.35 19.87 13.06
CA PHE A 284 -20.36 21.26 13.51
C PHE A 284 -19.46 21.36 14.73
N LEU A 285 -18.43 22.22 14.66
CA LEU A 285 -17.44 22.40 15.72
C LEU A 285 -17.60 23.76 16.39
N TYR A 286 -17.80 23.72 17.70
CA TYR A 286 -18.03 24.90 18.54
C TYR A 286 -16.76 25.39 19.22
N ALA A 287 -16.77 26.63 19.69
CA ALA A 287 -15.62 27.28 20.34
C ALA A 287 -15.14 26.56 21.61
N ASP A 288 -16.03 25.83 22.30
CA ASP A 288 -15.73 25.00 23.47
C ASP A 288 -15.22 23.59 23.10
N ALA A 289 -14.87 23.37 21.83
CA ALA A 289 -14.44 22.09 21.25
C ALA A 289 -15.51 20.98 21.22
N LYS A 290 -16.78 21.28 21.56
CA LYS A 290 -17.87 20.33 21.32
C LYS A 290 -18.09 20.11 19.83
N LYS A 291 -18.48 18.88 19.50
CA LYS A 291 -18.83 18.45 18.14
C LYS A 291 -20.28 18.04 18.12
N GLN A 292 -20.98 18.48 17.08
CA GLN A 292 -22.31 17.99 16.75
C GLN A 292 -22.26 17.34 15.37
N ASP A 293 -22.35 16.01 15.37
CA ASP A 293 -22.28 15.21 14.15
C ASP A 293 -23.69 15.03 13.57
N GLY A 294 -23.77 14.87 12.26
CA GLY A 294 -25.03 14.66 11.56
C GLY A 294 -24.85 14.14 10.15
N LYS A 295 -25.99 13.92 9.49
CA LYS A 295 -26.05 13.60 8.07
C LYS A 295 -26.65 14.75 7.28
N TYR A 296 -26.02 15.13 6.17
CA TYR A 296 -26.52 16.14 5.26
C TYR A 296 -26.89 15.56 3.89
N VAL A 297 -27.87 16.20 3.27
CA VAL A 297 -28.26 16.01 1.88
C VAL A 297 -28.27 17.38 1.22
N TYR A 298 -27.44 17.57 0.19
CA TYR A 298 -27.41 18.79 -0.60
C TYR A 298 -27.89 18.53 -2.02
N LYS A 299 -28.93 19.25 -2.45
CA LYS A 299 -29.42 19.21 -3.83
C LYS A 299 -28.84 20.38 -4.60
N GLY A 300 -27.75 20.16 -5.33
CA GLY A 300 -27.04 21.20 -6.09
C GLY A 300 -27.86 21.87 -7.21
N ASP A 301 -29.01 21.32 -7.61
CA ASP A 301 -29.89 21.93 -8.62
C ASP A 301 -30.86 22.95 -8.01
N THR A 302 -31.35 22.69 -6.80
CA THR A 302 -32.26 23.60 -6.06
C THR A 302 -31.54 24.41 -4.99
N ASN A 303 -30.26 24.15 -4.77
CA ASN A 303 -29.42 24.69 -3.70
C ASN A 303 -29.99 24.42 -2.29
N GLU A 304 -30.75 23.35 -2.12
CA GLU A 304 -31.35 22.98 -0.85
C GLU A 304 -30.39 22.09 -0.05
N LEU A 305 -30.17 22.46 1.21
CA LEU A 305 -29.42 21.72 2.20
C LEU A 305 -30.37 21.25 3.30
N LYS A 306 -30.35 19.95 3.57
CA LYS A 306 -30.95 19.36 4.76
C LYS A 306 -29.84 18.76 5.60
N VAL A 307 -29.75 19.10 6.88
CA VAL A 307 -28.88 18.42 7.85
C VAL A 307 -29.74 17.84 8.96
N VAL A 308 -29.55 16.56 9.26
CA VAL A 308 -30.18 15.86 10.38
C VAL A 308 -29.06 15.54 11.37
N PHE A 309 -29.07 16.18 12.53
CA PHE A 309 -28.07 15.91 13.56
C PHE A 309 -28.35 14.59 14.28
N ASN A 310 -27.28 13.92 14.71
CA ASN A 310 -27.37 12.71 15.52
C ASN A 310 -27.73 13.11 16.96
N SER A 311 -28.99 13.50 17.19
CA SER A 311 -29.54 13.78 18.52
C SER A 311 -30.54 12.71 18.94
N THR A 312 -30.85 12.65 20.23
CA THR A 312 -31.87 11.75 20.79
C THR A 312 -33.32 12.19 20.46
N GLU A 313 -33.55 13.35 19.83
CA GLU A 313 -34.88 13.85 19.42
C GLU A 313 -34.90 14.25 17.93
N GLU A 314 -35.20 13.29 17.05
CA GLU A 314 -35.13 13.40 15.57
C GLU A 314 -35.86 14.59 14.92
N SER A 315 -36.84 15.24 15.57
CA SER A 315 -37.69 16.25 14.93
C SER A 315 -37.34 17.72 15.23
N LYS A 316 -36.48 18.02 16.21
CA LYS A 316 -36.15 19.42 16.59
C LYS A 316 -34.81 19.91 16.03
N ASP A 317 -33.92 19.00 15.67
CA ASP A 317 -32.54 19.31 15.27
C ASP A 317 -32.28 19.02 13.78
N THR A 318 -33.23 19.40 12.91
CA THR A 318 -33.02 19.36 11.45
C THR A 318 -32.81 20.77 10.92
N LEU A 319 -31.64 21.04 10.33
CA LEU A 319 -31.39 22.25 9.56
C LEU A 319 -31.99 22.09 8.16
N LEU A 320 -32.91 22.98 7.80
CA LEU A 320 -33.38 23.14 6.42
C LEU A 320 -32.91 24.50 5.93
N ALA A 321 -32.05 24.52 4.91
CA ALA A 321 -31.41 25.73 4.44
C ALA A 321 -31.28 25.79 2.92
N LYS A 322 -31.08 27.00 2.40
CA LYS A 322 -30.59 27.24 1.04
C LYS A 322 -29.14 27.67 1.09
N VAL A 323 -28.34 27.15 0.16
CA VAL A 323 -26.92 27.47 0.03
C VAL A 323 -26.72 28.37 -1.19
N THR A 324 -26.22 29.58 -0.98
CA THR A 324 -25.91 30.49 -2.08
C THR A 324 -24.39 30.55 -2.25
N PRO A 325 -23.84 30.16 -3.42
CA PRO A 325 -22.44 30.42 -3.73
C PRO A 325 -22.23 31.93 -3.86
N LEU A 326 -21.26 32.48 -3.13
CA LEU A 326 -20.92 33.90 -3.21
C LEU A 326 -19.94 34.12 -4.37
N ALA A 327 -20.15 35.19 -5.14
CA ALA A 327 -19.42 35.50 -6.38
C ALA A 327 -17.91 35.76 -6.19
N GLN A 328 -17.42 35.82 -4.95
CA GLN A 328 -16.01 36.00 -4.63
C GLN A 328 -15.49 34.78 -3.83
N ASN A 329 -14.54 34.04 -4.42
CA ASN A 329 -13.59 33.11 -3.79
C ASN A 329 -14.11 32.22 -2.65
N ASN A 330 -14.48 30.97 -2.94
CA ASN A 330 -14.59 29.90 -1.93
C ASN A 330 -15.53 30.18 -0.73
N GLN A 331 -16.43 31.16 -0.86
CA GLN A 331 -17.38 31.52 0.19
C GLN A 331 -18.78 30.96 -0.11
N LEU A 332 -19.43 30.46 0.94
CA LEU A 332 -20.80 29.96 0.89
C LEU A 332 -21.64 30.71 1.92
N LYS A 333 -22.87 31.03 1.55
CA LYS A 333 -23.87 31.53 2.48
C LYS A 333 -24.92 30.45 2.70
N ILE A 334 -25.16 30.08 3.96
CA ILE A 334 -26.22 29.15 4.34
C ILE A 334 -27.30 29.96 5.06
N ARG A 335 -28.52 29.93 4.54
CA ARG A 335 -29.67 30.59 5.18
C ARG A 335 -30.80 29.61 5.34
N GLY A 336 -31.29 29.42 6.55
CA GLY A 336 -32.29 28.40 6.84
C GLY A 336 -32.88 28.47 8.24
N THR A 337 -33.45 27.36 8.66
CA THR A 337 -34.07 27.18 9.97
C THR A 337 -33.60 25.90 10.62
N ILE A 338 -33.32 25.97 11.92
CA ILE A 338 -33.16 24.80 12.80
C ILE A 338 -34.34 24.83 13.76
N GLY A 339 -35.24 23.84 13.68
CA GLY A 339 -36.52 23.91 14.38
C GLY A 339 -37.31 25.16 13.97
N SER A 340 -37.65 26.02 14.93
CA SER A 340 -38.33 27.32 14.72
C SER A 340 -37.38 28.51 14.57
N SER A 341 -36.07 28.34 14.78
CA SER A 341 -35.10 29.43 14.82
C SER A 341 -34.49 29.67 13.44
N GLN A 342 -34.43 30.92 12.99
CA GLN A 342 -33.72 31.28 11.76
C GLN A 342 -32.22 31.37 12.02
N ILE A 343 -31.45 30.79 11.10
CA ILE A 343 -29.99 30.82 11.12
C ILE A 343 -29.45 31.32 9.78
N GLU A 344 -28.50 32.25 9.86
CA GLU A 344 -27.74 32.73 8.71
C GLU A 344 -26.24 32.63 9.00
N LEU A 345 -25.53 31.88 8.14
CA LEU A 345 -24.11 31.58 8.28
C LEU A 345 -23.38 32.02 7.01
N ASN A 346 -22.34 32.84 7.20
CA ASN A 346 -21.36 33.15 6.16
C ASN A 346 -20.12 32.28 6.37
N LEU A 347 -19.80 31.47 5.38
CA LEU A 347 -18.76 30.44 5.45
C LEU A 347 -17.64 30.74 4.46
N SER A 348 -16.40 30.50 4.86
CA SER A 348 -15.24 30.48 3.97
C SER A 348 -14.59 29.11 3.94
N LYS A 349 -14.45 28.51 2.76
CA LYS A 349 -13.83 27.20 2.58
C LYS A 349 -12.34 27.27 2.92
N LEU A 350 -11.94 26.47 3.89
CA LEU A 350 -10.54 26.15 4.19
C LEU A 350 -10.06 25.12 3.16
N LYS A 351 -8.78 25.22 2.77
CA LYS A 351 -8.15 24.43 1.69
C LYS A 351 -8.56 22.96 1.67
#